data_AF-A0A850L0F0-F1
#
_entry.id   AF-A0A850L0F0-F1
#
_cell.length_a   1.000
_cell.length_b   1.000
_cell.length_c   1.000
_cell.angle_alpha   90.00
_cell.angle_beta   90.00
_cell.angle_gamma   90.00
#
_symmetry.space_group_name_H-M   'P 1'
#
loop_
_entity.id
_entity.type
_entity.pdbx_description
1 polymer ?
#
loop_
_entity_poly.entity_id
_entity_poly.type
_entity_poly.pdbx_seq_one_letter_code
_entity_poly.pdbx_strand_id
1 'polypeptide(L)'
;MTKTESTQHRILDAAEQLFAERGFAETSLRTITTRAKVNLASVNYHFGSKKSLIQAVFDRFLQDFTGELSVELLTLEQMKAEQIDAEKLLYALINPLLAMDKKRKNAISIFMRLLGRAYAETQGHLRRYVTEKYGHVLVRFTHLFQKGYPELTNDQIFWRLHYMLGSLIFTLAGSDALRQISEADFNRSLLVEDVIKEMIPFLAAGMKA
;
A
#
# COMPACT_ATOMS: atom_id res chain seq x y z
N MET A 1 26.51 6.74 18.56
CA MET A 1 27.10 6.65 17.20
C MET A 1 25.96 6.54 16.21
N THR A 2 25.70 7.57 15.41
CA THR A 2 24.71 7.52 14.33
C THR A 2 25.19 6.53 13.28
N LYS A 3 24.42 5.46 13.05
CA LYS A 3 24.68 4.48 11.99
C LYS A 3 24.63 5.25 10.66
N THR A 4 25.77 5.40 9.99
CA THR A 4 25.81 6.04 8.66
C THR A 4 24.83 5.31 7.75
N GLU A 5 23.78 6.02 7.30
CA GLU A 5 22.81 5.42 6.37
C GLU A 5 23.51 4.98 5.09
N SER A 6 23.20 3.78 4.63
CA SER A 6 23.80 3.23 3.42
C SER A 6 23.43 4.09 2.20
N THR A 7 24.31 4.13 1.21
CA THR A 7 24.05 4.75 -0.09
C THR A 7 22.72 4.26 -0.70
N GLN A 8 22.43 2.96 -0.53
CA GLN A 8 21.18 2.34 -0.96
C GLN A 8 19.95 2.97 -0.27
N HIS A 9 19.97 3.16 1.05
CA HIS A 9 18.86 3.79 1.78
C HIS A 9 18.62 5.23 1.32
N ARG A 10 19.69 6.02 1.18
CA ARG A 10 19.59 7.41 0.70
C ARG A 10 18.98 7.50 -0.70
N ILE A 11 19.28 6.55 -1.58
CA ILE A 11 18.67 6.47 -2.91
C ILE A 11 17.18 6.13 -2.79
N LEU A 12 16.82 5.13 -1.97
CA LEU A 12 15.44 4.71 -1.77
C LEU A 12 14.58 5.84 -1.18
N ASP A 13 15.08 6.55 -0.17
CA ASP A 13 14.35 7.67 0.45
C ASP A 13 14.13 8.82 -0.54
N ALA A 14 15.15 9.17 -1.33
CA ALA A 14 15.03 10.17 -2.37
C ALA A 14 14.05 9.75 -3.48
N ALA A 15 14.13 8.50 -3.92
CA ALA A 15 13.28 7.96 -4.97
C ALA A 15 11.80 7.90 -4.52
N GLU A 16 11.56 7.39 -3.31
CA GLU A 16 10.23 7.29 -2.71
C GLU A 16 9.53 8.66 -2.64
N GLN A 17 10.21 9.68 -2.11
CA GLN A 17 9.66 11.04 -2.03
C GLN A 17 9.36 11.60 -3.41
N LEU A 18 10.33 11.54 -4.33
CA LEU A 18 10.17 12.11 -5.67
C LEU A 18 9.09 11.39 -6.48
N PHE A 19 8.99 10.07 -6.39
CA PHE A 19 7.91 9.31 -7.04
C PHE A 19 6.54 9.65 -6.45
N ALA A 20 6.42 9.78 -5.12
CA ALA A 20 5.16 10.15 -4.49
C ALA A 20 4.72 11.59 -4.84
N GLU A 21 5.67 12.53 -4.97
CA GLU A 21 5.41 13.93 -5.28
C GLU A 21 5.14 14.18 -6.76
N ARG A 22 5.95 13.59 -7.65
CA ARG A 22 6.01 13.97 -9.07
C ARG A 22 5.53 12.88 -10.02
N GLY A 23 5.42 11.64 -9.56
CA GLY A 23 5.15 10.50 -10.43
C GLY A 23 6.42 9.84 -10.96
N PHE A 24 6.22 8.67 -11.55
CA PHE A 24 7.32 7.86 -12.05
C PHE A 24 7.86 8.49 -13.33
N ALA A 25 7.00 8.82 -14.31
CA ALA A 25 7.41 9.41 -15.59
C ALA A 25 8.34 10.62 -15.41
N GLU A 26 7.92 11.61 -14.62
CA GLU A 26 8.62 12.89 -14.41
C GLU A 26 9.87 12.82 -13.53
N THR A 27 10.11 11.69 -12.85
CA THR A 27 11.25 11.55 -11.94
C THR A 27 12.43 10.87 -12.62
N SER A 28 13.45 11.62 -13.03
CA SER A 28 14.67 11.06 -13.61
C SER A 28 15.62 10.45 -12.56
N LEU A 29 16.44 9.46 -12.95
CA LEU A 29 17.49 8.92 -12.07
C LEU A 29 18.50 10.01 -11.66
N ARG A 30 18.76 10.99 -12.54
CA ARG A 30 19.62 12.14 -12.23
C ARG A 30 19.02 12.96 -11.08
N THR A 31 17.74 13.30 -11.15
CA THR A 31 17.02 14.02 -10.08
C THR A 31 17.13 13.27 -8.74
N ILE A 32 16.96 11.93 -8.77
CA ILE A 32 17.11 11.09 -7.58
C ILE A 32 18.54 11.15 -7.04
N THR A 33 19.56 10.99 -7.89
CA THR A 33 20.97 11.00 -7.44
C THR A 33 21.37 12.34 -6.83
N THR A 34 20.90 13.45 -7.42
CA THR A 34 21.12 14.80 -6.88
C THR A 34 20.47 14.95 -5.50
N ARG A 35 19.20 14.54 -5.36
CA ARG A 35 18.48 14.58 -4.08
C ARG A 35 19.14 13.71 -3.02
N ALA A 36 19.56 12.51 -3.39
CA ALA A 36 20.24 11.55 -2.53
C ALA A 36 21.69 11.95 -2.20
N LYS A 37 22.28 12.94 -2.90
CA LYS A 37 23.70 13.34 -2.84
C LYS A 37 24.66 12.17 -3.12
N VAL A 38 24.36 11.41 -4.18
CA VAL A 38 25.17 10.26 -4.66
C VAL A 38 25.41 10.41 -6.16
N ASN A 39 26.27 9.57 -6.74
CA ASN A 39 26.49 9.57 -8.18
C ASN A 39 25.55 8.58 -8.90
N LEU A 40 25.42 8.72 -10.22
CA LEU A 40 24.57 7.84 -11.05
C LEU A 40 25.07 6.39 -11.06
N ALA A 41 26.39 6.19 -10.98
CA ALA A 41 26.97 4.85 -10.92
C ALA A 41 26.49 4.06 -9.69
N SER A 42 26.26 4.73 -8.55
CA SER A 42 25.68 4.08 -7.35
C SER A 42 24.27 3.55 -7.59
N VAL A 43 23.43 4.28 -8.32
CA VAL A 43 22.06 3.81 -8.65
C VAL A 43 22.12 2.62 -9.59
N ASN A 44 22.96 2.69 -10.63
CA ASN A 44 23.14 1.57 -11.55
C ASN A 44 23.72 0.34 -10.84
N TYR A 45 24.66 0.52 -9.91
CA TYR A 45 25.23 -0.56 -9.12
C TYR A 45 24.20 -1.24 -8.21
N HIS A 46 23.37 -0.46 -7.49
CA HIS A 46 22.43 -1.02 -6.52
C HIS A 46 21.12 -1.52 -7.13
N PHE A 47 20.63 -0.88 -8.20
CA PHE A 47 19.29 -1.13 -8.73
C PHE A 47 19.29 -1.48 -10.22
N GLY A 48 20.34 -1.13 -10.97
CA GLY A 48 20.45 -1.39 -12.41
C GLY A 48 19.56 -0.51 -13.29
N SER A 49 18.28 -0.33 -12.94
CA SER A 49 17.33 0.43 -13.73
C SER A 49 16.33 1.22 -12.88
N LYS A 50 15.67 2.22 -13.49
CA LYS A 50 14.56 2.94 -12.84
C LYS A 50 13.38 2.01 -12.51
N LYS A 51 13.08 1.03 -13.37
CA LYS A 51 12.01 0.05 -13.12
C LYS A 51 12.31 -0.78 -11.87
N SER A 52 13.55 -1.25 -11.73
CA SER A 52 14.02 -2.00 -10.56
C SER A 52 14.09 -1.13 -9.30
N LEU A 53 14.42 0.16 -9.43
CA LEU A 53 14.34 1.10 -8.32
C LEU A 53 12.89 1.33 -7.85
N ILE A 54 11.93 1.44 -8.78
CA ILE A 54 10.49 1.51 -8.42
C ILE A 54 10.08 0.24 -7.66
N GLN A 55 10.44 -0.94 -8.16
CA GLN A 55 10.17 -2.21 -7.46
C GLN A 55 10.76 -2.23 -6.05
N ALA A 56 12.02 -1.80 -5.91
CA ALA A 56 12.70 -1.73 -4.62
C ALA A 56 12.07 -0.71 -3.64
N VAL A 57 11.49 0.38 -4.14
CA VAL A 57 10.70 1.30 -3.30
C VAL A 57 9.44 0.63 -2.79
N PHE A 58 8.67 -0.04 -3.66
CA PHE A 58 7.45 -0.76 -3.24
C PHE A 58 7.76 -1.92 -2.28
N ASP A 59 8.88 -2.61 -2.47
CA ASP A 59 9.34 -3.68 -1.60
C ASP A 59 9.44 -3.26 -0.13
N ARG A 60 9.89 -2.03 0.15
CA ARG A 60 10.01 -1.51 1.53
C ARG A 60 8.68 -1.52 2.27
N PHE A 61 7.57 -1.39 1.55
CA PHE A 61 6.22 -1.41 2.12
C PHE A 61 5.62 -2.81 2.05
N LEU A 62 5.72 -3.45 0.90
CA LEU A 62 5.06 -4.72 0.63
C LEU A 62 5.67 -5.87 1.42
N GLN A 63 6.98 -5.87 1.68
CA GLN A 63 7.61 -6.92 2.48
C GLN A 63 7.02 -6.97 3.90
N ASP A 64 6.95 -5.82 4.57
CA ASP A 64 6.38 -5.74 5.92
C ASP A 64 4.87 -5.99 5.91
N PHE A 65 4.15 -5.34 4.98
CA PHE A 65 2.70 -5.50 4.85
C PHE A 65 2.29 -6.95 4.62
N THR A 66 2.94 -7.63 3.68
CA THR A 66 2.58 -9.02 3.33
C THR A 66 3.03 -10.01 4.39
N GLY A 67 4.11 -9.72 5.13
CA GLY A 67 4.52 -10.48 6.31
C GLY A 67 3.46 -10.42 7.41
N GLU A 68 2.99 -9.22 7.75
CA GLU A 68 1.96 -9.02 8.76
C GLU A 68 0.59 -9.55 8.31
N LEU A 69 0.20 -9.31 7.05
CA LEU A 69 -1.01 -9.90 6.46
C LEU A 69 -0.95 -11.42 6.52
N SER A 70 0.19 -12.04 6.20
CA SER A 70 0.34 -13.49 6.26
C SER A 70 0.05 -14.07 7.63
N VAL A 71 0.37 -13.33 8.70
CA VAL A 71 0.08 -13.69 10.10
C VAL A 71 -1.42 -13.56 10.38
N GLU A 72 -2.03 -12.44 10.02
CA GLU A 72 -3.49 -12.22 10.18
C GLU A 72 -4.31 -13.31 9.48
N LEU A 73 -3.88 -13.76 8.30
CA LEU A 73 -4.59 -14.79 7.54
C LEU A 73 -4.55 -16.18 8.20
N LEU A 74 -3.54 -16.51 9.02
CA LEU A 74 -3.44 -17.83 9.67
C LEU A 74 -4.67 -18.14 10.53
N THR A 75 -5.17 -17.12 11.24
CA THR A 75 -6.35 -17.27 12.09
C THR A 75 -7.62 -17.45 11.26
N LEU A 76 -7.76 -16.71 10.15
CA LEU A 76 -8.92 -16.83 9.26
C LEU A 76 -8.95 -18.16 8.51
N GLU A 77 -7.79 -18.73 8.17
CA GLU A 77 -7.67 -20.03 7.50
C GLU A 77 -8.24 -21.18 8.31
N GLN A 78 -8.18 -21.08 9.65
CA GLN A 78 -8.71 -22.08 10.57
C GLN A 78 -10.22 -21.96 10.79
N MET A 79 -10.84 -20.85 10.37
CA MET A 79 -12.27 -20.61 10.56
C MET A 79 -13.13 -21.39 9.57
N LYS A 80 -14.37 -21.70 9.96
CA LYS A 80 -15.39 -22.18 9.01
C LYS A 80 -15.89 -21.05 8.11
N ALA A 81 -16.45 -21.38 6.96
CA ALA A 81 -16.92 -20.41 5.97
C ALA A 81 -17.90 -19.39 6.59
N GLU A 82 -18.84 -19.86 7.40
CA GLU A 82 -19.89 -19.07 8.04
C GLU A 82 -19.37 -18.10 9.11
N GLN A 83 -18.10 -18.24 9.51
CA GLN A 83 -17.44 -17.40 10.52
C GLN A 83 -16.60 -16.27 9.89
N ILE A 84 -16.31 -16.38 8.59
CA ILE A 84 -15.54 -15.38 7.83
C ILE A 84 -16.52 -14.33 7.31
N ASP A 85 -16.42 -13.12 7.84
CA ASP A 85 -17.22 -11.98 7.41
C ASP A 85 -16.33 -10.85 6.86
N ALA A 86 -16.97 -9.86 6.24
CA ALA A 86 -16.28 -8.74 5.63
C ALA A 86 -15.43 -7.94 6.61
N GLU A 87 -15.88 -7.81 7.85
CA GLU A 87 -15.15 -7.06 8.89
C GLU A 87 -13.84 -7.75 9.23
N LYS A 88 -13.86 -9.07 9.47
CA LYS A 88 -12.64 -9.84 9.71
C LYS A 88 -11.67 -9.79 8.53
N LEU A 89 -12.17 -9.90 7.30
CA LEU A 89 -11.35 -9.78 6.09
C LEU A 89 -10.73 -8.37 5.98
N LEU A 90 -11.50 -7.32 6.27
CA LEU A 90 -10.99 -5.95 6.25
C LEU A 90 -9.96 -5.70 7.34
N TYR A 91 -10.18 -6.16 8.56
CA TYR A 91 -9.20 -6.03 9.64
C TYR A 91 -7.90 -6.75 9.31
N ALA A 92 -7.94 -7.90 8.65
CA ALA A 92 -6.73 -8.58 8.17
C ALA A 92 -5.91 -7.73 7.19
N LEU A 93 -6.54 -6.86 6.38
CA LEU A 93 -5.84 -5.91 5.51
C LEU A 93 -5.45 -4.60 6.23
N ILE A 94 -6.28 -4.13 7.14
CA ILE A 94 -6.14 -2.83 7.80
C ILE A 94 -5.08 -2.88 8.90
N ASN A 95 -4.98 -3.97 9.67
CA ASN A 95 -4.01 -4.07 10.76
C ASN A 95 -2.55 -3.92 10.25
N PRO A 96 -2.12 -4.63 9.18
CA PRO A 96 -0.81 -4.42 8.58
C PRO A 96 -0.60 -3.01 8.05
N LEU A 97 -1.66 -2.37 7.54
CA LEU A 97 -1.58 -1.00 7.06
C LEU A 97 -1.33 -0.03 8.22
N LEU A 98 -2.09 -0.13 9.32
CA LEU A 98 -1.93 0.68 10.52
C LEU A 98 -0.56 0.50 11.18
N ALA A 99 0.03 -0.69 11.08
CA ALA A 99 1.36 -0.97 11.60
C ALA A 99 2.48 -0.23 10.84
N MET A 100 2.28 0.15 9.57
CA MET A 100 3.27 0.90 8.80
C MET A 100 3.66 2.22 9.48
N ASP A 101 2.67 2.98 9.93
CA ASP A 101 2.91 4.29 10.56
C ASP A 101 3.55 4.18 11.94
N LYS A 102 3.42 3.03 12.61
CA LYS A 102 4.14 2.74 13.87
C LYS A 102 5.65 2.59 13.64
N LYS A 103 6.05 2.05 12.49
CA LYS A 103 7.46 1.86 12.11
C LYS A 103 8.05 3.12 11.48
N ARG A 104 7.27 3.81 10.65
CA ARG A 104 7.71 5.00 9.93
C ARG A 104 6.57 5.98 9.74
N LYS A 105 6.71 7.17 10.33
CA LYS A 105 5.73 8.24 10.25
C LYS A 105 5.31 8.52 8.81
N ASN A 106 4.01 8.62 8.57
CA ASN A 106 3.37 8.93 7.28
C ASN A 106 3.61 7.88 6.17
N ALA A 107 4.07 6.67 6.50
CA ALA A 107 4.29 5.60 5.54
C ALA A 107 3.00 5.21 4.80
N ILE A 108 1.85 5.18 5.48
CA ILE A 108 0.54 4.87 4.88
C ILE A 108 0.23 5.86 3.75
N SER A 109 0.31 7.17 4.04
CA SER A 109 -0.01 8.21 3.06
C SER A 109 0.93 8.13 1.85
N ILE A 110 2.23 7.95 2.08
CA ILE A 110 3.22 7.82 1.00
C ILE A 110 2.95 6.56 0.16
N PHE A 111 2.72 5.42 0.81
CA PHE A 111 2.42 4.16 0.13
C PHE A 111 1.17 4.29 -0.76
N MET A 112 0.11 4.91 -0.24
CA MET A 112 -1.15 5.09 -0.96
C MET A 112 -1.00 6.07 -2.14
N ARG A 113 -0.20 7.14 -2.01
CA ARG A 113 0.17 8.01 -3.14
C ARG A 113 0.93 7.25 -4.22
N LEU A 114 1.94 6.46 -3.84
CA LEU A 114 2.71 5.64 -4.78
C LEU A 114 1.81 4.63 -5.50
N LEU A 115 0.93 3.96 -4.76
CA LEU A 115 0.02 2.96 -5.31
C LEU A 115 -0.98 3.60 -6.29
N GLY A 116 -1.59 4.73 -5.93
CA GLY A 116 -2.47 5.47 -6.84
C GLY A 116 -1.78 5.87 -8.15
N ARG A 117 -0.52 6.30 -8.07
CA ARG A 117 0.29 6.59 -9.26
C ARG A 117 0.63 5.34 -10.06
N ALA A 118 0.85 4.20 -9.42
CA ALA A 118 1.15 2.96 -10.13
C ALA A 118 -0.02 2.50 -11.00
N TYR A 119 -1.26 2.72 -10.52
CA TYR A 119 -2.47 2.54 -11.31
C TYR A 119 -2.60 3.58 -12.42
N ALA A 120 -2.48 4.87 -12.10
CA ALA A 120 -2.67 5.95 -13.07
C ALA A 120 -1.64 5.93 -14.22
N GLU A 121 -0.37 5.62 -13.92
CA GLU A 121 0.72 5.55 -14.89
C GLU A 121 0.88 4.14 -15.51
N THR A 122 -0.04 3.21 -15.25
CA THR A 122 -0.07 1.84 -15.81
C THR A 122 1.26 1.10 -15.70
N GLN A 123 1.76 0.93 -14.47
CA GLN A 123 3.07 0.29 -14.21
C GLN A 123 3.00 -1.25 -14.33
N GLY A 124 2.87 -1.78 -15.56
CA GLY A 124 2.72 -3.22 -15.82
C GLY A 124 3.88 -4.09 -15.33
N HIS A 125 5.11 -3.56 -15.35
CA HIS A 125 6.29 -4.27 -14.81
C HIS A 125 6.23 -4.41 -13.29
N LEU A 126 5.63 -3.43 -12.60
CA LEU A 126 5.46 -3.46 -11.15
C LEU A 126 4.37 -4.47 -10.78
N ARG A 127 3.24 -4.48 -11.50
CA ARG A 127 2.19 -5.50 -11.32
C ARG A 127 2.79 -6.90 -11.42
N ARG A 128 3.53 -7.20 -12.49
CA ARG A 128 4.17 -8.51 -12.69
C ARG A 128 5.08 -8.87 -11.51
N TYR A 129 5.95 -7.94 -11.12
CA TYR A 129 6.87 -8.12 -10.00
C TYR A 129 6.15 -8.42 -8.67
N VAL A 130 5.10 -7.65 -8.36
CA VAL A 130 4.30 -7.86 -7.13
C VAL A 130 3.57 -9.20 -7.18
N THR A 131 3.01 -9.58 -8.32
CA THR A 131 2.36 -10.89 -8.48
C THR A 131 3.35 -12.03 -8.32
N GLU A 132 4.54 -11.94 -8.92
CA GLU A 132 5.57 -12.99 -8.82
C GLU A 132 6.09 -13.14 -7.39
N LYS A 133 6.37 -12.04 -6.70
CA LYS A 133 7.01 -12.06 -5.37
C LYS A 133 6.01 -12.25 -4.23
N TYR A 134 4.87 -11.56 -4.28
CA TYR A 134 3.90 -11.46 -3.19
C TYR A 134 2.55 -12.10 -3.50
N GLY A 135 2.35 -12.59 -4.73
CA GLY A 135 1.06 -13.14 -5.17
C GLY A 135 0.56 -14.30 -4.32
N HIS A 136 1.46 -15.10 -3.74
CA HIS A 136 1.08 -16.20 -2.85
C HIS A 136 0.28 -15.73 -1.61
N VAL A 137 0.59 -14.56 -1.03
CA VAL A 137 -0.19 -14.00 0.10
C VAL A 137 -1.52 -13.45 -0.38
N LEU A 138 -1.53 -12.76 -1.52
CA LEU A 138 -2.76 -12.20 -2.09
C LEU A 138 -3.76 -13.29 -2.49
N VAL A 139 -3.27 -14.42 -3.02
CA VAL A 139 -4.11 -15.58 -3.37
C VAL A 139 -4.75 -16.19 -2.13
N ARG A 140 -4.03 -16.29 -1.01
CA ARG A 140 -4.61 -16.75 0.27
C ARG A 140 -5.75 -15.83 0.72
N PHE A 141 -5.55 -14.52 0.64
CA PHE A 141 -6.60 -13.55 0.97
C PHE A 141 -7.82 -13.70 0.06
N THR A 142 -7.64 -13.78 -1.26
CA THR A 142 -8.77 -13.95 -2.20
C THR A 142 -9.49 -15.27 -2.00
N HIS A 143 -8.78 -16.33 -1.62
CA HIS A 143 -9.40 -17.62 -1.28
C HIS A 143 -10.27 -17.52 -0.02
N LEU A 144 -9.81 -16.82 1.02
CA LEU A 144 -10.61 -16.57 2.22
C LEU A 144 -11.84 -15.70 1.94
N PHE A 145 -11.71 -14.71 1.06
CA PHE A 145 -12.85 -13.92 0.58
C PHE A 145 -13.87 -14.87 -0.09
N GLN A 146 -13.46 -15.64 -1.10
CA GLN A 146 -14.34 -16.58 -1.79
C GLN A 146 -14.96 -17.63 -0.86
N LYS A 147 -14.23 -18.06 0.18
CA LYS A 147 -14.71 -19.00 1.19
C LYS A 147 -15.82 -18.40 2.06
N GLY A 148 -15.70 -17.13 2.48
CA GLY A 148 -16.73 -16.44 3.26
C GLY A 148 -17.94 -16.00 2.42
N TYR A 149 -17.74 -15.82 1.11
CA TYR A 149 -18.75 -15.35 0.16
C TYR A 149 -18.82 -16.26 -1.08
N PRO A 150 -19.22 -17.54 -0.93
CA PRO A 150 -19.22 -18.53 -2.00
C PRO A 150 -20.14 -18.22 -3.18
N GLU A 151 -21.14 -17.34 -2.97
CA GLU A 151 -22.06 -16.88 -4.00
C GLU A 151 -21.43 -15.91 -5.00
N LEU A 152 -20.28 -15.32 -4.68
CA LEU A 152 -19.60 -14.38 -5.56
C LEU A 152 -18.72 -15.11 -6.56
N THR A 153 -18.66 -14.58 -7.77
CA THR A 153 -17.69 -14.99 -8.77
C THR A 153 -16.33 -14.32 -8.54
N ASN A 154 -15.27 -14.92 -9.07
CA ASN A 154 -13.93 -14.32 -9.04
C ASN A 154 -13.89 -12.92 -9.67
N ASP A 155 -14.70 -12.65 -10.70
CA ASP A 155 -14.80 -11.33 -11.34
C ASP A 155 -15.42 -10.29 -10.40
N GLN A 156 -16.50 -10.65 -9.70
CA GLN A 156 -17.12 -9.78 -8.70
C GLN A 156 -16.16 -9.50 -7.53
N ILE A 157 -15.46 -10.51 -7.03
CA ILE A 157 -14.44 -10.32 -5.99
C ILE A 157 -13.33 -9.39 -6.49
N PHE A 158 -12.86 -9.58 -7.73
CA PHE A 158 -11.87 -8.72 -8.35
C PHE A 158 -12.32 -7.25 -8.35
N TRP A 159 -13.53 -6.95 -8.82
CA TRP A 159 -14.03 -5.58 -8.87
C TRP A 159 -14.25 -4.99 -7.48
N ARG A 160 -14.84 -5.75 -6.54
CA ARG A 160 -15.02 -5.30 -5.16
C ARG A 160 -13.69 -4.96 -4.49
N LEU A 161 -12.65 -5.77 -4.70
CA LEU A 161 -11.30 -5.46 -4.21
C LEU A 161 -10.76 -4.16 -4.78
N HIS A 162 -10.95 -3.89 -6.07
CA HIS A 162 -10.49 -2.65 -6.69
C HIS A 162 -11.32 -1.43 -6.26
N TYR A 163 -12.62 -1.58 -5.98
CA TYR A 163 -13.43 -0.50 -5.42
C TYR A 163 -12.99 -0.13 -4.01
N MET A 164 -12.74 -1.14 -3.16
CA MET A 164 -12.20 -0.91 -1.82
C MET A 164 -10.80 -0.27 -1.89
N LEU A 165 -9.94 -0.79 -2.77
CA LEU A 165 -8.60 -0.26 -2.95
C LEU A 165 -8.61 1.18 -3.47
N GLY A 166 -9.48 1.49 -4.45
CA GLY A 166 -9.65 2.84 -4.97
C GLY A 166 -10.12 3.82 -3.89
N SER A 167 -11.07 3.40 -3.05
CA SER A 167 -11.55 4.18 -1.91
C SER A 167 -10.42 4.44 -0.91
N LEU A 168 -9.64 3.41 -0.56
CA LEU A 168 -8.47 3.53 0.33
C LEU A 168 -7.39 4.44 -0.27
N ILE A 169 -7.05 4.28 -1.55
CA ILE A 169 -6.07 5.12 -2.24
C ILE A 169 -6.51 6.57 -2.19
N PHE A 170 -7.73 6.89 -2.61
CA PHE A 170 -8.23 8.26 -2.62
C PHE A 170 -8.17 8.88 -1.22
N THR A 171 -8.78 8.22 -0.24
CA THR A 171 -8.90 8.75 1.12
C THR A 171 -7.57 8.90 1.82
N LEU A 172 -6.67 7.91 1.69
CA LEU A 172 -5.42 7.88 2.46
C LEU A 172 -4.28 8.64 1.77
N ALA A 173 -4.24 8.66 0.44
CA ALA A 173 -3.30 9.51 -0.30
C ALA A 173 -3.60 11.01 -0.06
N GLY A 174 -4.89 11.36 -0.01
CA GLY A 174 -5.40 12.72 0.26
C GLY A 174 -5.76 13.00 1.72
N SER A 175 -5.32 12.15 2.66
CA SER A 175 -5.76 12.21 4.07
C SER A 175 -5.49 13.54 4.74
N ASP A 176 -4.38 14.22 4.45
CA ASP A 176 -4.09 15.56 4.99
C ASP A 176 -5.16 16.57 4.60
N ALA A 177 -5.59 16.57 3.33
CA ALA A 177 -6.60 17.49 2.82
C ALA A 177 -7.98 17.18 3.41
N LEU A 178 -8.39 15.90 3.43
CA LEU A 178 -9.68 15.50 4.01
C LEU A 178 -9.77 15.80 5.51
N ARG A 179 -8.67 15.62 6.24
CA ARG A 179 -8.60 15.97 7.68
C ARG A 179 -8.69 17.48 7.89
N GLN A 180 -8.05 18.29 7.05
CA GLN A 180 -8.17 19.76 7.11
C GLN A 180 -9.60 20.24 6.79
N ILE A 181 -10.25 19.64 5.79
CA ILE A 181 -11.66 19.92 5.48
C ILE A 181 -12.54 19.53 6.67
N SER A 182 -12.33 18.35 7.25
CA SER A 182 -13.09 17.90 8.42
C SER A 182 -12.92 18.81 9.64
N GLU A 183 -11.72 19.33 9.86
CA GLU A 183 -11.46 20.29 10.94
C GLU A 183 -12.13 21.65 10.65
N ALA A 184 -12.01 22.18 9.44
CA ALA A 184 -12.56 23.48 9.08
C ALA A 184 -14.09 23.49 9.07
N ASP A 185 -14.72 22.45 8.50
CA ASP A 185 -16.16 22.42 8.26
C ASP A 185 -16.95 21.84 9.43
N PHE A 186 -16.33 20.94 10.22
CA PHE A 186 -17.01 20.20 11.28
C PHE A 186 -16.30 20.24 12.65
N ASN A 187 -15.17 20.96 12.78
CA ASN A 187 -14.40 21.05 14.03
C ASN A 187 -14.02 19.66 14.59
N ARG A 188 -13.74 18.70 13.68
CA ARG A 188 -13.33 17.33 14.00
C ARG A 188 -11.87 17.10 13.62
N SER A 189 -11.01 17.09 14.63
CA SER A 189 -9.59 16.76 14.50
C SER A 189 -9.40 15.25 14.51
N LEU A 190 -9.20 14.67 13.32
CA LEU A 190 -9.00 13.23 13.16
C LEU A 190 -7.51 12.90 12.99
N LEU A 191 -7.10 11.72 13.43
CA LEU A 191 -5.86 11.05 12.98
C LEU A 191 -6.14 10.19 11.74
N VAL A 192 -5.09 9.75 11.05
CA VAL A 192 -5.23 8.83 9.90
C VAL A 192 -5.91 7.53 10.31
N GLU A 193 -5.61 7.02 11.51
CA GLU A 193 -6.25 5.82 12.06
C GLU A 193 -7.77 6.01 12.23
N ASP A 194 -8.22 7.19 12.67
CA ASP A 194 -9.65 7.48 12.84
C ASP A 194 -10.35 7.49 11.48
N VAL A 195 -9.73 8.09 10.46
CA VAL A 195 -10.24 8.06 9.08
C VAL A 195 -10.37 6.63 8.57
N ILE A 196 -9.36 5.77 8.82
CA ILE A 196 -9.43 4.35 8.44
C ILE A 196 -10.59 3.64 9.14
N LYS A 197 -10.80 3.90 10.44
CA LYS A 197 -11.92 3.31 11.21
C LYS A 197 -13.28 3.72 10.63
N GLU A 198 -13.44 4.98 10.24
CA GLU A 198 -14.66 5.48 9.59
C GLU A 198 -14.94 4.78 8.24
N MET A 199 -13.91 4.32 7.54
CA MET A 199 -14.08 3.59 6.28
C MET A 199 -14.56 2.14 6.46
N ILE A 200 -14.32 1.50 7.61
CA ILE A 200 -14.56 0.06 7.79
C ILE A 200 -16.01 -0.33 7.51
N PRO A 201 -17.04 0.32 8.11
CA PRO A 201 -18.43 -0.05 7.85
C PRO A 201 -18.83 0.13 6.38
N PHE A 202 -18.34 1.19 5.73
CA PHE A 202 -18.59 1.46 4.32
C PHE A 202 -17.97 0.38 3.42
N LEU A 203 -16.70 0.05 3.66
CA LEU A 203 -16.00 -0.99 2.90
C LEU A 203 -16.62 -2.37 3.16
N ALA A 204 -17.03 -2.66 4.41
CA ALA A 204 -17.64 -3.94 4.76
C ALA A 204 -18.98 -4.12 4.04
N ALA A 205 -19.80 -3.07 3.98
CA ALA A 205 -21.04 -3.07 3.21
C ALA A 205 -20.76 -3.25 1.70
N GLY A 206 -19.80 -2.49 1.14
CA GLY A 206 -19.42 -2.60 -0.27
C GLY A 206 -18.82 -3.96 -0.66
N MET A 207 -18.17 -4.65 0.29
CA MET A 207 -17.67 -6.01 0.10
C MET A 207 -18.81 -7.03 -0.06
N LYS A 208 -19.97 -6.78 0.56
CA LYS A 208 -21.14 -7.65 0.53
C LYS A 208 -22.08 -7.34 -0.64
N ALA A 209 -22.16 -6.07 -1.05
CA ALA A 209 -23.10 -5.52 -2.03
C ALA A 209 -22.91 -6.05 -3.45
#